data_AF-A0A1W5XZN8-F1
#
_entry.id   AF-A0A1W5XZN8-F1
#
_cell.length_a   1.000
_cell.length_b   1.000
_cell.length_c   1.000
_cell.angle_alpha   90.00
_cell.angle_beta   90.00
_cell.angle_gamma   90.00
#
_symmetry.space_group_name_H-M   'P 1'
#
loop_
_entity.id
_entity.type
_entity.pdbx_description
1 polymer ?
#
loop_
_entity_poly.entity_id
_entity_poly.type
_entity_poly.pdbx_seq_one_letter_code
_entity_poly.pdbx_strand_id
1 'polypeptide(L)'
;MSDANIRIPEEAKERLAVIAASEGLSLRAYLARLAETLLTPAERAERADKARAALQRWNGYAPTPAEEQDLDSELDRRLNQVAGR
;
A
#
# COMPACT_ATOMS: atom_id res chain seq x y z
N MET A 1 4.61 -23.23 5.72
CA MET A 1 5.44 -22.02 5.54
C MET A 1 6.57 -22.10 6.54
N SER A 2 7.82 -21.98 6.10
CA SER A 2 8.99 -21.96 6.99
C SER A 2 9.10 -20.59 7.65
N ASP A 3 9.37 -20.58 8.95
CA ASP A 3 9.60 -19.32 9.67
C ASP A 3 10.93 -18.69 9.25
N ALA A 4 10.93 -17.35 9.13
CA ALA A 4 12.09 -16.56 8.79
C ALA A 4 12.53 -15.72 10.00
N ASN A 5 13.83 -15.68 10.26
CA ASN A 5 14.40 -14.85 11.32
C ASN A 5 14.81 -13.48 10.76
N ILE A 6 14.23 -12.42 11.31
CA ILE A 6 14.48 -11.03 10.90
C ILE A 6 15.15 -10.30 12.07
N ARG A 7 16.25 -9.60 11.80
CA ARG A 7 16.88 -8.70 12.78
C ARG A 7 16.24 -7.33 12.70
N ILE A 8 15.74 -6.84 13.82
CA ILE A 8 15.15 -5.51 13.97
C ILE A 8 15.64 -4.88 15.27
N PRO A 9 15.70 -3.53 15.37
CA PRO A 9 15.93 -2.86 16.65
C PRO A 9 14.89 -3.25 17.69
N GLU A 10 15.29 -3.34 18.97
CA GLU A 10 14.39 -3.77 20.04
C GLU A 10 13.24 -2.78 20.21
N GLU A 11 13.50 -1.48 20.08
CA GLU A 11 12.48 -0.43 20.18
C GLU A 11 11.40 -0.59 19.10
N ALA A 12 11.80 -1.00 17.89
CA ALA A 12 10.86 -1.25 16.80
C ALA A 12 10.01 -2.49 17.08
N LYS A 13 10.61 -3.56 17.61
CA LYS A 13 9.92 -4.79 18.01
C LYS A 13 8.88 -4.51 19.10
N GLU A 14 9.25 -3.79 20.16
CA GLU A 14 8.36 -3.43 21.26
C GLU A 14 7.17 -2.60 20.76
N ARG A 15 7.44 -1.58 19.94
CA ARG A 15 6.38 -0.76 19.34
C ARG A 15 5.41 -1.60 18.50
N LEU A 16 5.92 -2.49 17.65
CA LEU A 16 5.08 -3.37 16.83
C LEU A 16 4.27 -4.35 17.69
N ALA A 17 4.84 -4.86 18.79
CA ALA A 17 4.14 -5.73 19.72
C ALA A 17 2.96 -5.01 20.40
N VAL A 18 3.13 -3.75 20.80
CA VAL A 18 2.04 -2.93 21.36
C VAL A 18 0.93 -2.71 20.34
N ILE A 19 1.28 -2.40 19.08
CA ILE A 19 0.29 -2.24 18.00
C ILE A 19 -0.47 -3.54 17.78
N ALA A 20 0.24 -4.67 17.64
CA ALA A 20 -0.38 -5.98 17.46
C ALA A 20 -1.35 -6.31 18.62
N ALA A 21 -0.94 -6.08 19.87
CA ALA A 21 -1.76 -6.31 21.05
C ALA A 21 -3.01 -5.42 21.07
N SER A 22 -2.91 -4.16 20.62
CA SER A 22 -4.06 -3.25 20.50
C SER A 22 -5.11 -3.75 19.49
N GLU A 23 -4.68 -4.55 18.51
CA GLU A 23 -5.54 -5.23 17.54
C GLU A 23 -5.93 -6.65 17.95
N GLY A 24 -5.57 -7.10 19.17
CA GLY A 24 -5.83 -8.45 19.66
C GLY A 24 -5.02 -9.55 18.95
N LEU A 25 -3.92 -9.19 18.29
CA LEU A 25 -3.08 -10.08 17.51
C LEU A 25 -1.73 -10.32 18.20
N SER A 26 -1.12 -11.48 17.93
CA SER A 26 0.30 -11.68 18.21
C SER A 26 1.15 -10.89 17.21
N LEU A 27 2.38 -10.53 17.59
CA LEU A 27 3.32 -9.84 16.68
C LEU A 27 3.50 -10.61 15.36
N ARG A 28 3.62 -11.94 15.43
CA ARG A 28 3.71 -12.82 14.25
C ARG A 28 2.48 -12.70 13.36
N ALA A 29 1.28 -12.80 13.95
CA ALA A 29 0.02 -12.73 13.19
C ALA A 29 -0.16 -11.34 12.55
N TYR A 30 0.21 -10.29 13.28
CA TYR A 30 0.20 -8.92 12.76
C TYR A 30 1.15 -8.76 11.57
N LEU A 31 2.38 -9.26 11.65
CA LEU A 31 3.34 -9.19 10.55
C LEU A 31 2.92 -10.01 9.32
N ALA A 32 2.32 -11.19 9.53
CA ALA A 32 1.78 -11.99 8.43
C ALA A 32 0.64 -11.25 7.71
N ARG A 33 -0.31 -10.70 8.47
CA ARG A 33 -1.39 -9.87 7.90
C ARG A 33 -0.85 -8.62 7.21
N LEU A 34 0.18 -7.98 7.77
CA LEU A 34 0.80 -6.83 7.15
C LEU A 34 1.40 -7.18 5.78
N ALA A 35 2.10 -8.32 5.69
CA ALA A 35 2.65 -8.81 4.43
C ALA A 35 1.57 -9.14 3.39
N GLU A 36 0.41 -9.64 3.82
CA GLU A 36 -0.72 -9.93 2.92
C GLU A 36 -1.45 -8.66 2.44
N THR A 37 -1.37 -7.57 3.19
CA THR A 37 -2.11 -6.33 2.89
C THR A 37 -1.26 -5.29 2.15
N LEU A 38 0.05 -5.28 2.37
CA LEU A 38 0.96 -4.36 1.69
C LEU A 38 1.39 -4.91 0.34
N LEU A 39 0.95 -4.24 -0.73
CA LEU A 39 1.43 -4.51 -2.08
C LEU A 39 2.84 -3.94 -2.27
N THR A 40 3.71 -4.74 -2.87
CA THR A 40 4.98 -4.26 -3.43
C THR A 40 4.73 -3.26 -4.56
N PRO A 41 5.73 -2.43 -4.93
CA PRO A 41 5.60 -1.52 -6.06
C PRO A 41 5.20 -2.23 -7.37
N ALA A 42 5.72 -3.43 -7.61
CA ALA A 42 5.39 -4.22 -8.80
C ALA A 42 3.93 -4.71 -8.79
N GLU A 43 3.46 -5.28 -7.68
CA GLU A 43 2.07 -5.72 -7.55
C GLU A 43 1.08 -4.55 -7.62
N ARG A 44 1.48 -3.38 -7.11
CA ARG A 44 0.69 -2.15 -7.24
C ARG A 44 0.57 -1.72 -8.69
N ALA A 45 1.67 -1.76 -9.46
CA ALA A 45 1.66 -1.45 -10.88
C ALA A 45 0.78 -2.44 -11.67
N GLU A 46 0.91 -3.74 -11.41
CA GLU A 46 0.07 -4.76 -12.03
C GLU A 46 -1.42 -4.54 -11.74
N ARG A 47 -1.75 -4.19 -10.49
CA ARG A 47 -3.14 -3.88 -10.11
C ARG A 47 -3.66 -2.61 -10.80
N ALA A 48 -2.80 -1.59 -10.97
CA ALA A 48 -3.15 -0.39 -11.71
C ALA A 48 -3.43 -0.70 -13.19
N ASP A 49 -2.61 -1.51 -13.84
CA ASP A 49 -2.82 -1.91 -15.23
C ASP A 49 -4.10 -2.72 -15.42
N LYS A 50 -4.40 -3.65 -14.51
CA LYS A 50 -5.68 -4.38 -14.51
C LYS A 50 -6.87 -3.44 -14.35
N ALA A 51 -6.77 -2.43 -13.49
CA ALA A 51 -7.81 -1.44 -13.29
C ALA A 51 -8.00 -0.56 -14.54
N ARG A 52 -6.91 -0.07 -15.15
CA ARG A 52 -6.95 0.67 -16.42
C ARG A 52 -7.63 -0.14 -17.52
N ALA A 53 -7.25 -1.41 -17.69
CA ALA A 53 -7.87 -2.29 -18.68
C ALA A 53 -9.36 -2.57 -18.40
N ALA A 54 -9.77 -2.64 -17.13
CA ALA A 54 -11.18 -2.77 -16.77
C ALA A 54 -11.96 -1.48 -17.06
N LEU A 55 -11.40 -0.32 -16.72
CA LEU A 55 -12.00 0.98 -16.98
C LEU A 55 -12.15 1.22 -18.49
N GLN A 56 -11.08 1.03 -19.27
CA GLN A 56 -11.13 1.16 -20.73
C GLN A 56 -12.21 0.27 -21.35
N ARG A 57 -12.36 -0.97 -20.88
CA ARG A 57 -13.45 -1.86 -21.34
C ARG A 57 -14.84 -1.34 -20.96
N TRP A 58 -14.96 -0.66 -19.82
CA TRP A 58 -16.24 -0.18 -19.31
C TRP A 58 -16.67 1.16 -19.89
N ASN A 59 -15.77 2.12 -20.05
CA ASN A 59 -16.08 3.49 -20.46
C ASN A 59 -15.34 3.96 -21.72
N GLY A 60 -14.47 3.12 -22.31
CA GLY A 60 -13.66 3.47 -23.48
C GLY A 60 -12.49 4.42 -23.20
N TYR A 61 -12.32 4.87 -21.95
CA TYR A 61 -11.31 5.85 -21.56
C TYR A 61 -9.99 5.16 -21.22
N ALA A 62 -8.94 5.56 -21.92
CA ALA A 62 -7.56 5.18 -21.65
C ALA A 62 -6.72 6.48 -21.65
N PRO A 63 -6.41 7.04 -20.46
CA PRO A 63 -5.66 8.29 -20.37
C PRO A 63 -4.27 8.11 -21.00
N THR A 64 -3.81 9.16 -21.64
CA THR A 64 -2.42 9.25 -22.13
C THR A 64 -1.47 9.40 -20.94
N PRO A 65 -0.17 9.07 -21.10
CA PRO A 65 0.81 9.24 -20.04
C PRO A 65 0.89 10.68 -19.49
N ALA A 66 0.61 11.68 -20.32
CA ALA A 66 0.57 13.09 -19.90
C ALA A 66 -0.66 13.37 -19.01
N GLU A 67 -1.84 12.88 -19.39
CA GLU A 67 -3.04 13.02 -18.57
C GLU A 67 -2.92 12.27 -17.23
N GLU A 68 -2.25 11.11 -17.21
CA GLU A 68 -1.95 10.41 -15.96
C GLU A 68 -1.06 11.25 -15.04
N GLN A 69 0.00 11.86 -15.60
CA GLN A 69 0.90 12.71 -14.84
C GLN A 69 0.21 13.96 -14.28
N ASP A 70 -0.71 14.56 -15.05
CA ASP A 70 -1.51 15.70 -14.61
C ASP A 70 -2.47 15.29 -13.47
N LEU A 71 -3.12 14.12 -13.59
CA LEU A 71 -4.00 13.58 -12.55
C LEU A 71 -3.25 13.23 -11.27
N ASP A 72 -2.07 12.63 -11.37
CA ASP A 72 -1.22 12.31 -10.22
C ASP A 72 -0.77 13.59 -9.51
N SER A 73 -0.34 14.60 -10.27
CA SER A 73 0.04 15.91 -9.71
C SER A 73 -1.12 16.60 -8.99
N GLU A 74 -2.34 16.49 -9.54
CA GLU A 74 -3.55 17.01 -8.91
C GLU A 74 -3.95 16.22 -7.66
N LEU A 75 -3.81 14.90 -7.68
CA LEU A 75 -4.06 14.04 -6.53
C LEU A 75 -3.08 14.36 -5.40
N ASP A 76 -1.79 14.47 -5.70
CA ASP A 76 -0.76 14.87 -4.74
C ASP A 76 -1.04 16.25 -4.16
N ARG A 77 -1.47 17.22 -5.00
CA ARG A 77 -1.90 18.55 -4.52
C ARG A 77 -3.03 18.43 -3.50
N ARG A 78 -4.07 17.63 -3.78
CA ARG A 78 -5.22 17.43 -2.87
C ARG A 78 -4.83 16.67 -1.61
N LEU A 79 -4.01 15.63 -1.74
CA LEU A 79 -3.52 14.87 -0.60
C LEU A 79 -2.65 15.75 0.30
N ASN A 80 -1.82 16.63 -0.26
CA ASN A 80 -1.05 17.61 0.51
C ASN A 80 -1.93 18.66 1.19
N GLN A 81 -3.05 19.06 0.57
CA GLN A 81 -4.05 19.94 1.22
C GLN A 81 -4.77 19.24 2.39
N VAL A 82 -4.95 17.92 2.33
CA VAL A 82 -5.62 17.13 3.38
C VAL A 82 -4.64 16.64 4.46
N ALA A 83 -3.39 16.34 4.09
CA ALA A 83 -2.34 15.80 4.96
C ALA A 83 -1.42 16.87 5.57
N GLY A 84 -1.41 18.10 5.04
CA GLY A 84 -0.91 19.29 5.74
C GLY A 84 -1.88 19.67 6.86
N ARG A 85 -1.44 19.87 8.11
CA ARG A 85 -0.54 20.94 8.59
C ARG A 85 -1.06 22.33 8.28
#